data_AF-A0A1A8SIA6-F1
#
_entry.id   AF-A0A1A8SIA6-F1
#
_cell.length_a   1.000
_cell.length_b   1.000
_cell.length_c   1.000
_cell.angle_alpha   90.00
_cell.angle_beta   90.00
_cell.angle_gamma   90.00
#
_symmetry.space_group_name_H-M   'P 1'
#
loop_
_entity.id
_entity.type
_entity.pdbx_description
1 polymer ?
#
loop_
_entity_poly.entity_id
_entity_poly.type
_entity_poly.pdbx_seq_one_letter_code
_entity_poly.pdbx_strand_id
1 'polypeptide(L)'
;SSWCQHLPWIEDAHNVHTSFSTNYSPFEITLGYQPPLFPTSPSESPISIPQFIRGARRIWTHKRAALQRTADRNRRLADRHRWPAPSY
;
A
#
# COMPACT_ATOMS: atom_id res chain seq x y z
N SER A 1 -27.36 1.31 19.72
CA SER A 1 -25.94 0.96 19.55
C SER A 1 -25.21 2.15 18.94
N SER A 2 -24.17 2.69 19.57
CA SER A 2 -23.46 3.92 19.15
C SER A 2 -22.24 3.66 18.26
N TRP A 3 -21.96 2.39 17.92
CA TRP A 3 -20.80 2.00 17.12
C TRP A 3 -20.72 2.73 15.76
N CYS A 4 -21.83 2.79 15.03
CA CYS A 4 -21.86 3.38 13.68
C CYS A 4 -21.46 4.87 13.66
N GLN A 5 -21.61 5.59 14.79
CA GLN A 5 -21.19 6.99 14.91
C GLN A 5 -19.66 7.16 14.84
N HIS A 6 -18.91 6.08 15.10
CA HIS A 6 -17.45 6.08 15.11
C HIS A 6 -16.85 5.62 13.76
N LEU A 7 -17.66 5.11 12.83
CA LEU A 7 -17.20 4.63 11.53
C LEU A 7 -16.36 5.66 10.76
N PRO A 8 -16.74 6.95 10.68
CA PRO A 8 -15.94 7.95 9.97
C PRO A 8 -14.52 8.09 10.54
N TRP A 9 -14.38 8.05 11.86
CA TRP A 9 -13.07 8.16 12.53
C TRP A 9 -12.21 6.92 12.33
N ILE A 10 -12.84 5.75 12.29
CA ILE A 10 -12.14 4.47 12.03
C ILE A 10 -11.66 4.43 10.58
N GLU A 11 -12.50 4.81 9.63
CA GLU A 11 -12.15 4.87 8.21
C GLU A 11 -11.00 5.84 7.97
N ASP A 12 -11.08 7.02 8.57
CA ASP A 12 -10.03 8.04 8.46
C ASP A 12 -8.70 7.56 9.05
N ALA A 13 -8.70 7.01 10.28
CA ALA A 13 -7.51 6.44 10.90
C ALA A 13 -6.87 5.32 10.06
N HIS A 14 -7.70 4.49 9.43
CA HIS A 14 -7.23 3.42 8.55
C HIS A 14 -6.59 3.96 7.26
N ASN A 15 -7.21 4.96 6.64
CA ASN A 15 -6.77 5.52 5.36
C ASN A 15 -5.61 6.52 5.49
N VAL A 16 -5.38 7.06 6.68
CA VAL A 16 -4.22 7.90 7.03
C VAL A 16 -2.96 7.06 7.29
N HIS A 17 -3.12 5.83 7.78
CA HIS A 17 -1.99 5.01 8.22
C HIS A 17 -1.08 4.58 7.06
N THR A 18 0.19 4.95 7.15
CA THR A 18 1.22 4.55 6.18
C THR A 18 1.53 3.06 6.31
N SER A 19 1.39 2.30 5.21
CA SER A 19 1.77 0.89 5.23
C SER A 19 3.29 0.73 5.11
N PHE A 20 3.88 -0.09 5.97
CA PHE A 20 5.32 -0.37 5.98
C PHE A 20 5.82 -1.02 4.67
N SER A 21 4.96 -1.79 3.99
CA SER A 21 5.32 -2.44 2.73
C SER A 21 5.37 -1.45 1.55
N THR A 22 4.69 -0.30 1.70
CA THR A 22 4.51 0.67 0.62
C THR A 22 5.13 2.03 0.89
N ASN A 23 5.38 2.38 2.15
CA ASN A 23 5.71 3.72 2.64
C ASN A 23 4.69 4.80 2.23
N TYR A 24 3.45 4.41 1.90
CA TYR A 24 2.37 5.33 1.54
C TYR A 24 1.06 4.91 2.18
N SER A 25 0.20 5.88 2.51
CA SER A 25 -1.16 5.69 2.98
C SER A 25 -2.13 5.36 1.83
N PRO A 26 -3.26 4.69 2.10
CA PRO A 26 -4.33 4.53 1.11
C PRO A 26 -4.75 5.85 0.44
N PHE A 27 -4.91 6.93 1.22
CA PHE A 27 -5.24 8.25 0.67
C PHE A 27 -4.19 8.78 -0.30
N GLU A 28 -2.91 8.68 0.04
CA GLU A 28 -1.83 9.10 -0.86
C GLU A 28 -1.82 8.29 -2.16
N ILE A 29 -2.12 7.00 -2.09
CA ILE A 29 -2.16 6.12 -3.26
C ILE A 29 -3.33 6.45 -4.17
N THR A 30 -4.49 6.85 -3.63
CA THR A 30 -5.71 7.10 -4.42
C THR A 30 -5.87 8.56 -4.84
N LEU A 31 -5.58 9.49 -3.93
CA LEU A 31 -5.80 10.94 -4.10
C LEU A 31 -4.53 11.68 -4.49
N GLY A 32 -3.35 11.13 -4.18
CA GLY A 32 -2.06 11.79 -4.40
C GLY A 32 -1.68 12.80 -3.32
N TYR A 33 -2.48 12.90 -2.28
CA TYR A 33 -2.21 13.69 -1.08
C TYR A 33 -2.90 13.05 0.12
N GLN A 34 -2.40 13.38 1.30
CA GLN A 34 -3.05 13.07 2.55
C GLN A 34 -4.12 14.15 2.81
N PRO A 35 -5.43 13.83 2.88
CA PRO A 35 -6.42 14.81 3.23
C PRO A 35 -6.17 15.31 4.66
N PRO A 36 -6.36 16.61 4.91
CA PRO A 36 -6.17 17.15 6.25
C PRO A 36 -7.24 16.62 7.20
N LEU A 37 -6.82 16.20 8.39
CA LEU A 37 -7.71 15.77 9.48
C LEU A 37 -8.73 16.86 9.88
N PHE A 38 -8.36 18.12 9.70
CA PHE A 38 -9.21 19.27 9.96
C PHE A 38 -9.35 20.14 8.72
N PRO A 39 -10.56 20.65 8.41
CA PRO A 39 -10.79 21.46 7.21
C PRO A 39 -9.97 22.76 7.15
N THR A 40 -9.38 23.18 8.27
CA THR A 40 -8.54 24.39 8.39
C THR A 40 -7.05 24.12 8.18
N SER A 41 -6.61 22.87 8.08
CA SER A 41 -5.21 22.57 7.82
C SER A 41 -4.91 22.74 6.33
N PRO A 42 -3.81 23.40 5.94
CA PRO A 42 -3.43 23.53 4.53
C PRO A 42 -3.26 22.13 3.93
N SER A 43 -4.05 21.82 2.90
CA SER A 43 -3.81 20.63 2.08
C SER A 43 -2.61 20.94 1.18
N GLU A 44 -1.47 20.34 1.45
CA GLU A 44 -0.32 20.39 0.56
C GLU A 44 -0.60 19.51 -0.66
N SER A 45 -1.16 20.07 -1.74
CA SER A 45 -1.04 19.41 -3.03
C SER A 45 -0.96 20.37 -4.22
N PRO A 46 0.26 20.67 -4.71
CA PRO A 46 0.46 21.27 -6.02
C PRO A 46 1.05 20.23 -7.00
N ILE A 47 0.56 18.98 -7.00
CA ILE A 47 0.97 17.98 -7.98
C ILE A 47 -0.10 17.89 -9.07
N SER A 48 0.27 18.17 -10.30
CA SER A 48 -0.65 18.04 -11.45
C SER A 48 -1.08 16.58 -11.59
N ILE A 49 -2.36 16.30 -11.90
CA ILE A 49 -2.89 14.93 -12.07
C ILE A 49 -1.98 14.02 -12.94
N PRO A 50 -1.42 14.48 -14.08
CA PRO A 50 -0.40 13.74 -14.83
C PRO A 50 0.87 13.35 -14.05
N GLN A 51 1.39 14.23 -13.18
CA GLN A 51 2.55 13.94 -12.35
C GLN A 51 2.21 12.87 -11.30
N PHE A 52 1.04 12.96 -10.70
CA PHE A 52 0.53 11.94 -9.78
C PHE A 52 0.42 10.57 -10.46
N ILE A 53 -0.23 10.49 -11.63
CA ILE A 53 -0.38 9.24 -12.39
C ILE A 53 0.99 8.64 -12.74
N ARG A 54 1.98 9.46 -13.11
CA ARG A 54 3.34 8.99 -13.37
C ARG A 54 4.01 8.42 -12.11
N GLY A 55 3.86 9.11 -10.98
CA GLY A 55 4.35 8.65 -9.68
C GLY A 55 3.71 7.31 -9.28
N ALA A 56 2.39 7.22 -9.34
CA ALA A 56 1.64 6.01 -9.01
C ALA A 56 2.05 4.82 -9.88
N ARG A 57 2.22 5.01 -11.20
CA ARG A 57 2.71 3.95 -12.12
C ARG A 57 4.12 3.49 -11.78
N ARG A 58 5.02 4.41 -11.42
CA ARG A 58 6.39 4.10 -11.01
C ARG A 58 6.40 3.29 -9.71
N ILE A 59 5.65 3.75 -8.71
CA ILE A 59 5.50 3.07 -7.43
C ILE A 59 4.90 1.67 -7.62
N TRP A 60 3.85 1.54 -8.43
CA TRP A 60 3.23 0.25 -8.76
C TRP A 60 4.23 -0.73 -9.37
N THR A 61 4.97 -0.29 -10.39
CA THR A 61 5.98 -1.11 -11.06
C THR A 61 7.05 -1.59 -10.07
N HIS A 62 7.56 -0.68 -9.22
CA HIS A 62 8.55 -1.05 -8.21
C HIS A 62 8.02 -2.04 -7.17
N LYS A 63 6.81 -1.82 -6.65
CA LYS A 63 6.17 -2.71 -5.68
C LYS A 63 5.93 -4.09 -6.25
N ARG A 64 5.38 -4.17 -7.48
CA ARG A 64 5.16 -5.45 -8.17
C ARG A 64 6.46 -6.22 -8.35
N ALA A 65 7.53 -5.56 -8.77
CA ALA A 65 8.84 -6.18 -8.90
C ALA A 65 9.40 -6.67 -7.56
N ALA A 66 9.21 -5.93 -6.47
CA ALA A 66 9.63 -6.35 -5.13
C ALA A 66 8.87 -7.59 -4.63
N LEU A 67 7.56 -7.65 -4.87
CA LEU A 67 6.72 -8.81 -4.54
C LEU A 67 7.16 -10.05 -5.33
N GLN A 68 7.41 -9.91 -6.63
CA GLN A 68 7.90 -11.01 -7.47
C GLN A 68 9.25 -11.54 -7.00
N ARG A 69 10.23 -10.66 -6.71
CA ARG A 69 11.53 -11.08 -6.16
C ARG A 69 11.39 -11.84 -4.84
N THR A 70 10.48 -11.40 -3.99
CA THR A 70 10.21 -12.04 -2.70
C THR A 70 9.58 -13.43 -2.90
N ALA A 71 8.59 -13.54 -3.79
CA ALA A 71 7.99 -14.81 -4.16
C ALA A 71 9.02 -15.79 -4.74
N ASP A 72 9.90 -15.33 -5.63
CA ASP A 72 10.98 -16.14 -6.19
C ASP A 72 11.97 -16.61 -5.13
N ARG A 73 12.35 -15.73 -4.21
CA ARG A 73 13.25 -16.09 -3.10
C ARG A 73 12.59 -17.13 -2.20
N ASN A 74 11.33 -16.94 -1.84
CA ASN A 74 10.58 -17.88 -1.01
C ASN A 74 10.45 -19.24 -1.69
N ARG A 75 10.15 -19.26 -2.99
CA ARG A 75 10.12 -20.49 -3.79
C ARG A 75 11.46 -21.22 -3.74
N ARG A 76 12.57 -20.53 -3.99
CA ARG A 76 13.92 -21.14 -3.94
C ARG A 76 14.24 -21.73 -2.56
N LEU A 77 13.82 -21.06 -1.48
CA LEU A 77 14.02 -21.57 -0.12
C LEU A 77 13.17 -22.82 0.12
N ALA A 78 11.89 -22.79 -0.25
CA ALA A 78 11.01 -23.96 -0.13
C ALA A 78 11.51 -25.15 -0.97
N ASP A 79 11.93 -24.91 -2.20
CA ASP A 79 12.45 -25.93 -3.12
C ASP A 79 13.72 -26.60 -2.55
N ARG A 80 14.58 -25.88 -1.82
CA ARG A 80 15.76 -26.49 -1.15
C ARG A 80 15.37 -27.48 -0.06
N HIS A 81 14.23 -27.26 0.60
CA HIS A 81 13.74 -28.14 1.67
C HIS A 81 12.81 -29.22 1.13
N ARG A 82 12.51 -29.23 -0.17
CA ARG A 82 11.61 -30.20 -0.78
C ARG A 82 12.37 -31.48 -1.09
N TRP A 83 11.93 -32.58 -0.48
CA TRP A 83 12.44 -33.90 -0.81
C TRP A 83 11.63 -34.45 -2.01
N PRO A 84 12.27 -35.17 -2.94
CA PRO A 84 11.55 -35.84 -4.02
C PRO A 84 10.52 -36.79 -3.43
N ALA A 85 9.37 -36.91 -4.10
CA ALA A 85 8.31 -37.81 -3.66
C ALA A 85 8.86 -39.26 -3.61
N PRO A 86 8.52 -40.05 -2.58
CA PRO A 86 8.89 -41.46 -2.53
C PRO A 86 8.36 -42.19 -3.77
N SER A 87 9.18 -43.08 -4.34
CA SER A 87 8.68 -44.03 -5.33
C SER A 87 7.83 -45.07 -4.60
N TYR A 88 6.54 -45.08 -4.88
CA TYR A 88 5.63 -46.16 -4.46
C TYR A 88 5.64 -47.29 -5.49
#